data_AF-A0A831QI72-F1
#
_entry.id   AF-A0A831QI72-F1
#
_cell.length_a   1.000
_cell.length_b   1.000
_cell.length_c   1.000
_cell.angle_alpha   90.00
_cell.angle_beta   90.00
_cell.angle_gamma   90.00
#
_symmetry.space_group_name_H-M   'P 1'
#
loop_
_entity.id
_entity.type
_entity.pdbx_description
1 polymer ?
#
loop_
_entity_poly.entity_id
_entity_poly.type
_entity_poly.pdbx_seq_one_letter_code
_entity_poly.pdbx_strand_id
1 'polypeptide(L)'
;MTPLKTALVHVNASLPVAIDDITFVACIKGTCRARKWRAHILRFFLETPVWLIHDIILSGVFTFKELMDAQTGWKAEEYADEKTTRWIQEMAYLSMGRAAELGIARFI
;
A
#
# COMPACT_ATOMS: atom_id res chain seq x y z
N MET A 1 -7.58 18.30 -2.56
CA MET A 1 -7.77 17.02 -1.85
C MET A 1 -6.43 16.31 -1.83
N THR A 2 -5.97 15.73 -0.71
CA THR A 2 -4.68 15.02 -0.68
C THR A 2 -4.78 13.68 -1.43
N PRO A 3 -3.66 13.13 -1.95
CA PRO A 3 -3.67 11.82 -2.61
C PRO A 3 -4.33 10.72 -1.75
N LEU A 4 -4.02 10.72 -0.45
CA LEU A 4 -4.62 9.77 0.50
C LEU A 4 -6.14 9.93 0.59
N LYS A 5 -6.64 11.18 0.69
CA LYS A 5 -8.08 11.41 0.75
C LYS A 5 -8.78 10.97 -0.54
N THR A 6 -8.15 11.16 -1.70
CA THR A 6 -8.67 10.63 -2.97
C THR A 6 -8.78 9.11 -2.93
N ALA A 7 -7.74 8.40 -2.49
CA ALA A 7 -7.78 6.94 -2.37
C ALA A 7 -8.86 6.46 -1.38
N LEU A 8 -9.00 7.14 -0.23
CA LEU A 8 -9.98 6.76 0.79
C LEU A 8 -11.43 6.97 0.35
N VAL A 9 -11.71 7.92 -0.54
CA VAL A 9 -13.05 8.05 -1.15
C VAL A 9 -13.41 6.77 -1.90
N HIS A 10 -12.48 6.21 -2.68
CA HIS A 10 -12.70 4.95 -3.40
C HIS A 10 -12.78 3.76 -2.46
N VAL A 11 -11.83 3.62 -1.53
CA VAL A 11 -11.82 2.51 -0.55
C VAL A 11 -13.11 2.45 0.26
N ASN A 12 -13.62 3.60 0.70
CA ASN A 12 -14.82 3.66 1.53
C ASN A 12 -16.14 3.52 0.73
N ALA A 13 -16.11 3.63 -0.60
CA ALA A 13 -17.33 3.77 -1.41
C ALA A 13 -18.33 2.62 -1.29
N SER A 14 -17.89 1.39 -0.98
CA SER A 14 -18.80 0.25 -0.79
C SER A 14 -18.59 -0.49 0.53
N LEU A 15 -18.07 0.19 1.54
CA LEU A 15 -17.92 -0.36 2.89
C LEU A 15 -18.91 0.32 3.85
N PRO A 16 -19.56 -0.45 4.74
CA PRO A 16 -20.62 0.08 5.60
C PRO A 16 -20.11 1.07 6.67
N VAL A 17 -18.82 1.02 6.97
CA VAL A 17 -18.15 1.93 7.91
C VAL A 17 -16.93 2.50 7.21
N ALA A 18 -16.85 3.84 7.17
CA ALA A 18 -15.69 4.53 6.63
C ALA A 18 -14.49 4.39 7.57
N ILE A 19 -13.30 4.18 7.00
CA ILE A 19 -12.03 4.33 7.70
C ILE A 19 -11.53 5.77 7.51
N ASP A 20 -11.07 6.39 8.60
CA ASP A 20 -10.39 7.69 8.56
C ASP A 20 -8.91 7.55 8.15
N ASP A 21 -8.28 8.68 7.83
CA ASP A 21 -6.89 8.73 7.36
C ASP A 21 -5.89 8.26 8.42
N ILE A 22 -6.04 8.69 9.67
CA ILE A 22 -5.16 8.31 10.78
C ILE A 22 -5.18 6.80 10.98
N THR A 23 -6.37 6.20 11.04
CA THR A 23 -6.56 4.76 11.25
C THR A 23 -6.06 3.97 10.05
N PHE A 24 -6.31 4.44 8.82
CA PHE A 24 -5.79 3.78 7.62
C PHE A 24 -4.26 3.76 7.61
N VAL A 25 -3.62 4.89 7.89
CA VAL A 25 -2.15 4.98 7.97
C VAL A 25 -1.60 4.09 9.08
N ALA A 26 -2.26 4.03 10.24
CA ALA A 26 -1.88 3.12 11.32
C ALA A 26 -1.95 1.63 10.88
N CYS A 27 -2.93 1.27 10.04
CA CYS A 27 -3.01 -0.07 9.47
C CYS A 27 -1.90 -0.39 8.46
N ILE A 28 -1.51 0.58 7.62
CA ILE A 28 -0.37 0.42 6.69
C ILE A 28 0.95 0.33 7.47
N LYS A 29 1.16 1.18 8.47
CA LYS A 29 2.39 1.18 9.31
C LYS A 29 2.44 0.01 10.31
N GLY A 30 1.39 -0.81 10.36
CA GLY A 30 1.31 -1.97 11.23
C GLY A 30 1.09 -1.66 12.72
N THR A 31 0.84 -0.40 13.08
CA THR A 31 0.51 0.03 14.45
C THR A 31 -0.95 -0.22 14.81
N CYS A 32 -1.82 -0.51 13.82
CA CYS A 32 -3.17 -1.01 14.01
C CYS A 32 -3.40 -2.30 13.21
N ARG A 33 -3.82 -3.39 13.87
CA ARG A 33 -4.08 -4.70 13.25
C ARG A 33 -5.51 -5.20 13.47
N ALA A 34 -6.43 -4.29 13.78
CA ALA A 34 -7.82 -4.66 14.06
C ALA A 34 -8.48 -5.27 12.81
N ARG A 35 -8.95 -6.53 12.91
CA ARG A 35 -9.47 -7.30 11.77
C ARG A 35 -10.62 -6.62 11.01
N LYS A 36 -11.39 -5.74 11.68
CA LYS A 36 -12.48 -4.97 11.05
C LYS A 36 -12.00 -4.09 9.88
N TRP A 37 -10.72 -3.71 9.84
CA TRP A 37 -10.14 -2.88 8.79
C TRP A 37 -9.55 -3.69 7.63
N ARG A 38 -9.53 -5.01 7.71
CA ARG A 38 -8.95 -5.88 6.67
C ARG A 38 -9.54 -5.57 5.30
N ALA A 39 -10.86 -5.41 5.20
CA ALA A 39 -11.52 -5.15 3.93
C ALA A 39 -11.05 -3.83 3.29
N HIS A 40 -10.87 -2.77 4.09
CA HIS A 40 -10.36 -1.48 3.61
C HIS A 40 -8.94 -1.59 3.07
N ILE A 41 -8.06 -2.31 3.77
CA ILE A 41 -6.67 -2.49 3.35
C ILE A 41 -6.57 -3.32 2.08
N LEU A 42 -7.29 -4.45 2.01
CA LEU A 42 -7.32 -5.26 0.79
C LEU A 42 -7.84 -4.44 -0.40
N ARG A 43 -8.91 -3.67 -0.19
CA ARG A 43 -9.50 -2.84 -1.24
C ARG A 43 -8.57 -1.75 -1.74
N PHE A 44 -7.76 -1.16 -0.85
CA PHE A 44 -6.71 -0.23 -1.27
C PHE A 44 -5.74 -0.89 -2.25
N PHE A 45 -5.26 -2.10 -1.96
CA PHE A 45 -4.34 -2.80 -2.86
C PHE A 45 -4.98 -3.29 -4.17
N LEU A 46 -6.28 -3.57 -4.16
CA LEU A 46 -7.05 -4.04 -5.31
C LEU A 46 -7.46 -2.91 -6.26
N GLU A 47 -7.91 -1.78 -5.72
CA GLU A 47 -8.62 -0.76 -6.50
C GLU A 47 -7.85 0.55 -6.66
N THR A 48 -6.81 0.79 -5.85
CA THR A 48 -6.05 2.03 -5.94
C THR A 48 -5.05 1.92 -7.09
N PRO A 49 -5.09 2.82 -8.09
CA PRO A 49 -4.17 2.75 -9.20
C PRO A 49 -2.74 3.09 -8.74
N VAL A 50 -1.75 2.44 -9.35
CA VAL A 50 -0.32 2.57 -9.03
C VAL A 50 0.15 4.02 -8.94
N TRP A 51 -0.25 4.88 -9.87
CA TRP A 51 0.14 6.30 -9.86
C TRP A 51 -0.31 7.02 -8.59
N LEU A 52 -1.51 6.71 -8.08
CA LEU A 52 -2.06 7.32 -6.88
C LEU A 52 -1.36 6.78 -5.62
N ILE A 53 -1.04 5.49 -5.60
CA ILE A 53 -0.21 4.90 -4.53
C ILE A 53 1.15 5.60 -4.47
N HIS A 54 1.77 5.82 -5.63
CA HIS A 54 3.05 6.51 -5.73
C HIS A 54 2.98 7.96 -5.21
N ASP A 55 1.94 8.71 -5.60
CA ASP A 55 1.74 10.09 -5.09
C ASP A 55 1.57 10.14 -3.56
N ILE A 56 0.88 9.15 -2.97
CA ILE A 56 0.75 9.04 -1.50
C ILE A 56 2.13 8.85 -0.86
N ILE A 57 2.98 8.00 -1.45
CA ILE A 57 4.34 7.75 -0.95
C ILE A 57 5.23 8.99 -1.10
N LEU A 58 5.19 9.66 -2.26
CA LEU A 58 5.93 10.91 -2.50
C LEU A 58 5.51 12.04 -1.55
N SER A 59 4.25 12.02 -1.09
CA SER A 59 3.76 12.96 -0.07
C SER A 59 4.22 12.63 1.37
N GLY A 60 4.95 11.53 1.57
CA GLY A 60 5.55 11.16 2.86
C GLY A 60 4.59 10.52 3.87
N VAL A 61 3.39 10.10 3.44
CA VAL A 61 2.38 9.50 4.34
C VAL A 61 2.87 8.16 4.88
N PHE A 62 3.39 7.31 3.99
CA PHE A 62 4.07 6.04 4.29
C PHE A 62 5.06 5.71 3.16
N THR A 63 5.93 4.74 3.39
CA THR A 63 7.01 4.33 2.49
C THR A 63 6.65 3.06 1.70
N PHE A 64 7.42 2.77 0.64
CA PHE A 64 7.32 1.49 -0.06
C PHE A 64 7.57 0.29 0.85
N LYS A 65 8.50 0.40 1.81
CA LYS A 65 8.76 -0.66 2.79
C LYS A 65 7.55 -0.91 3.68
N GLU A 66 6.96 0.13 4.26
CA GLU A 66 5.75 -0.01 5.10
C GLU A 66 4.59 -0.59 4.28
N LEU A 67 4.48 -0.22 3.01
CA LEU A 67 3.45 -0.74 2.12
C LEU A 67 3.66 -2.23 1.80
N MET A 68 4.90 -2.66 1.54
CA MET A 68 5.26 -4.08 1.35
C MET A 68 5.00 -4.88 2.63
N ASP A 69 5.41 -4.37 3.80
CA ASP A 69 5.16 -5.00 5.09
C ASP A 69 3.64 -5.15 5.35
N ALA A 70 2.86 -4.14 4.95
CA ALA A 70 1.40 -4.19 5.02
C ALA A 70 0.80 -5.25 4.11
N GLN A 71 1.31 -5.42 2.88
CA GLN A 71 0.84 -6.50 2.00
C GLN A 71 0.96 -7.86 2.70
N THR A 72 2.18 -8.20 3.14
CA THR A 72 2.43 -9.46 3.85
C THR A 72 1.61 -9.58 5.15
N GLY A 73 1.55 -8.51 5.95
CA GLY A 73 0.85 -8.51 7.24
C GLY A 73 -0.67 -8.71 7.10
N TRP A 74 -1.26 -8.17 6.04
CA TRP A 74 -2.68 -8.29 5.74
C TRP A 74 -3.00 -9.44 4.77
N LYS A 75 -1.99 -10.18 4.28
CA LYS A 75 -2.13 -11.18 3.23
C LYS A 75 -2.81 -10.61 1.98
N ALA A 76 -2.40 -9.41 1.58
CA ALA A 76 -2.98 -8.72 0.45
C ALA A 76 -2.55 -9.33 -0.88
N GLU A 77 -1.40 -10.00 -0.93
CA GLU A 77 -0.89 -10.73 -2.10
C GLU A 77 -1.84 -11.83 -2.61
N GLU A 78 -2.71 -12.37 -1.75
CA GLU A 78 -3.72 -13.36 -2.14
C GLU A 78 -4.85 -12.73 -2.99
N TYR A 79 -4.97 -11.40 -2.99
CA TYR A 79 -6.11 -10.68 -3.57
C TYR A 79 -5.72 -9.53 -4.49
N ALA A 80 -4.58 -8.89 -4.24
CA ALA A 80 -4.11 -7.74 -4.99
C ALA A 80 -3.68 -8.13 -6.41
N ASP A 81 -3.83 -7.18 -7.33
CA ASP A 81 -3.32 -7.32 -8.70
C ASP A 81 -1.82 -7.68 -8.68
N GLU A 82 -1.45 -8.73 -9.43
CA GLU A 82 -0.07 -9.26 -9.45
C GLU A 82 0.93 -8.18 -9.87
N LYS A 83 0.54 -7.33 -10.83
CA LYS A 83 1.39 -6.25 -11.33
C LYS A 83 1.60 -5.18 -10.25
N THR A 84 0.55 -4.77 -9.56
CA THR A 84 0.65 -3.80 -8.45
C THR A 84 1.49 -4.35 -7.31
N THR A 85 1.29 -5.62 -6.94
CA THR A 85 2.07 -6.30 -5.89
C THR A 85 3.55 -6.37 -6.25
N ARG A 86 3.85 -6.82 -7.47
CA ARG A 86 5.22 -6.90 -7.96
C ARG A 86 5.89 -5.51 -7.98
N TRP A 87 5.18 -4.49 -8.46
CA TRP A 87 5.69 -3.12 -8.47
C TRP A 87 6.01 -2.61 -7.05
N ILE A 88 5.14 -2.84 -6.07
CA ILE A 88 5.40 -2.45 -4.65
C ILE A 88 6.65 -3.13 -4.13
N GLN A 89 6.82 -4.43 -4.38
CA GLN A 89 8.02 -5.17 -3.98
C GLN A 89 9.27 -4.58 -4.64
N GLU A 90 9.28 -4.44 -5.97
CA GLU A 90 10.42 -3.88 -6.71
C GLU A 90 10.84 -2.51 -6.17
N MET A 91 9.88 -1.62 -5.94
CA MET A 91 10.15 -0.29 -5.40
C MET A 91 10.60 -0.32 -3.93
N ALA A 92 10.08 -1.23 -3.12
CA ALA A 92 10.53 -1.42 -1.74
C ALA A 92 12.01 -1.86 -1.70
N TYR A 93 12.39 -2.88 -2.48
CA TYR A 93 13.78 -3.34 -2.57
C TYR A 93 14.70 -2.26 -3.11
N LEU A 94 14.29 -1.51 -4.15
CA LEU A 94 15.04 -0.36 -4.66
C LEU A 94 15.25 0.69 -3.57
N SER A 95 14.19 1.07 -2.85
CA SER A 95 14.25 2.08 -1.78
C SER A 95 15.15 1.67 -0.59
N MET A 96 15.30 0.36 -0.36
CA MET A 96 16.18 -0.19 0.68
C MET A 96 17.62 -0.41 0.21
N GLY A 97 17.95 -0.10 -1.05
CA GLY A 97 19.27 -0.41 -1.63
C GLY A 97 19.52 -1.91 -1.85
N ARG A 98 18.47 -2.72 -1.89
CA ARG A 98 18.49 -4.19 -2.00
C ARG A 98 18.11 -4.70 -3.40
N ALA A 99 18.23 -3.86 -4.42
CA ALA A 99 17.84 -4.19 -5.80
C ALA A 99 18.49 -5.47 -6.35
N ALA A 100 19.72 -5.76 -5.94
CA ALA A 100 20.46 -6.96 -6.33
C ALA A 100 19.75 -8.28 -5.95
N GLU A 101 18.94 -8.26 -4.88
CA GLU A 101 18.22 -9.44 -4.40
C GLU A 101 17.02 -9.80 -5.30
N LEU A 102 16.59 -8.88 -6.16
CA LEU A 102 15.56 -9.11 -7.17
C LEU A 102 16.13 -9.56 -8.52
N GLY A 103 17.45 -9.77 -8.63
CA GLY A 103 18.10 -10.02 -9.92
C GLY A 103 18.07 -8.82 -10.86
N ILE A 104 17.66 -7.64 -10.38
CA ILE A 104 17.69 -6.38 -11.12
C ILE A 104 19.14 -5.88 -11.04
N ALA A 105 19.95 -6.24 -12.03
CA ALA A 105 21.28 -5.70 -12.17
C ALA A 105 21.20 -4.17 -12.25
N ARG A 106 21.99 -3.48 -11.41
CA ARG A 106 22.13 -2.02 -11.36
C ARG A 106 22.27 -1.47 -12.79
N PHE A 107 21.24 -0.80 -13.30
CA PHE A 107 21.45 0.22 -14.32
C PHE A 107 21.98 1.44 -13.56
N ILE A 108 23.31 1.57 -13.57
CA ILE A 108 24.03 2.77 -13.15
C ILE A 108 23.88 3.80 -14.27
#